data_AF-A0A954GPK2-F1
#
_entry.id   AF-A0A954GPK2-F1
#
_cell.length_a   1.000
_cell.length_b   1.000
_cell.length_c   1.000
_cell.angle_alpha   90.00
_cell.angle_beta   90.00
_cell.angle_gamma   90.00
#
_symmetry.space_group_name_H-M   'P 1'
#
loop_
_entity.id
_entity.type
_entity.pdbx_description
1 polymer ?
#
loop_
_entity_poly.entity_id
_entity_poly.type
_entity_poly.pdbx_seq_one_letter_code
_entity_poly.pdbx_strand_id
1 'polypeptide(L)'
;MSTAKTGESPSTYRSWLSRLGWAVVVVHVAAVAWSGYVHTPVLDEIAHLPAGLAVLKLGRTDVYSVNPPAVKFVAALPLLLIDHQEDWSTLDVSQRKRQEWLLGHQFIRLNGRRAWWLMTLARWSCLPFTVIGALVCWKWANEVLGPEGGFVSLLLWCCSPNVIGYASLITPDIPSSSCFL
;
A
#
# COMPACT_ATOMS: atom_id res chain seq x y z
N MET A 1 13.22 49.18 18.31
CA MET A 1 12.96 48.28 17.17
C MET A 1 12.01 47.20 17.63
N SER A 2 10.76 47.30 17.18
CA SER A 2 9.63 46.43 17.55
C SER A 2 9.71 45.13 16.73
N THR A 3 9.85 43.98 17.38
CA THR A 3 9.56 42.69 16.76
C THR A 3 8.15 42.28 17.18
N ALA A 4 7.22 42.42 16.24
CA ALA A 4 5.86 41.96 16.38
C ALA A 4 5.88 40.44 16.63
N LYS A 5 5.52 40.03 17.85
CA LYS A 5 5.12 38.66 18.16
C LYS A 5 3.82 38.41 17.39
N THR A 6 3.89 37.66 16.29
CA THR A 6 2.72 37.06 15.65
C THR A 6 2.10 36.07 16.62
N GLY A 7 1.23 36.58 17.49
CA GLY A 7 0.64 35.88 18.62
C GLY A 7 -0.56 35.04 18.23
N GLU A 8 -0.33 33.91 17.58
CA GLU A 8 -1.30 32.82 17.64
C GLU A 8 -1.17 32.11 18.99
N SER A 9 -2.30 31.79 19.62
CA SER A 9 -2.27 30.98 20.84
C SER A 9 -1.67 29.60 20.53
N PRO A 10 -0.91 28.98 21.46
CA PRO A 10 -0.31 27.66 21.24
C PRO A 10 -1.30 26.56 20.79
N SER A 11 -2.58 26.69 21.15
CA SER A 11 -3.66 25.80 20.73
C SER A 11 -4.06 26.01 19.26
N THR A 12 -4.11 27.26 18.79
CA THR A 12 -4.46 27.63 17.42
C THR A 12 -3.38 27.12 16.46
N TYR A 13 -2.11 27.35 16.80
CA TYR A 13 -0.97 26.87 16.03
C TYR A 13 -0.98 25.34 15.85
N ARG A 14 -1.16 24.58 16.93
CA ARG A 14 -1.23 23.11 16.87
C ARG A 14 -2.41 22.62 16.03
N SER A 15 -3.54 23.33 16.08
CA SER A 15 -4.70 22.99 15.24
C SER A 15 -4.43 23.21 13.75
N TRP A 16 -3.70 24.27 13.38
CA TRP A 16 -3.28 24.52 12.01
C TRP A 16 -2.31 23.45 11.50
N LEU A 17 -1.28 23.12 12.27
CA LEU A 17 -0.35 22.05 11.92
C LEU A 17 -1.07 20.71 11.74
N SER A 18 -2.06 20.41 12.59
CA SER A 18 -2.85 19.19 12.45
C SER A 18 -3.68 19.17 11.16
N ARG A 19 -4.35 20.27 10.82
CA ARG A 19 -5.12 20.40 9.57
C ARG A 19 -4.21 20.27 8.34
N LEU A 20 -3.06 20.93 8.37
CA LEU A 20 -2.05 20.83 7.31
C LEU A 20 -1.51 19.41 7.19
N GLY A 21 -1.25 18.73 8.31
CA GLY A 21 -0.81 17.34 8.31
C GLY A 21 -1.82 16.42 7.62
N TRP A 22 -3.10 16.55 7.95
CA TRP A 22 -4.15 15.80 7.26
C TRP A 22 -4.25 16.13 5.76
N ALA A 23 -4.09 17.40 5.38
CA ALA A 23 -4.05 17.78 3.97
C ALA A 23 -2.89 17.10 3.23
N VAL A 24 -1.70 17.02 3.86
CA VAL A 24 -0.53 16.30 3.32
C VAL A 24 -0.84 14.82 3.15
N VAL A 25 -1.47 14.17 4.13
CA VAL A 25 -1.87 12.75 4.04
C VAL A 25 -2.86 12.53 2.89
N VAL A 26 -3.85 13.40 2.72
CA VAL A 26 -4.82 13.29 1.62
C VAL A 26 -4.15 13.42 0.26
N VAL A 27 -3.25 14.40 0.10
CA VAL A 27 -2.48 14.58 -1.14
C VAL A 27 -1.59 13.36 -1.41
N HIS A 28 -0.94 12.83 -0.38
CA HIS A 28 -0.12 11.61 -0.48
C HIS A 28 -0.96 10.42 -0.96
N VAL A 29 -2.09 10.14 -0.31
CA VAL A 29 -2.98 9.03 -0.69
C VAL A 29 -3.48 9.21 -2.12
N ALA A 30 -3.86 10.42 -2.53
CA ALA A 30 -4.27 10.69 -3.89
C ALA A 30 -3.15 10.43 -4.91
N ALA A 31 -1.91 10.84 -4.60
CA ALA A 31 -0.75 10.58 -5.45
C ALA A 31 -0.44 9.07 -5.58
N VAL A 32 -0.48 8.34 -4.46
CA VAL A 32 -0.26 6.88 -4.44
C VAL A 32 -1.37 6.14 -5.21
N ALA A 33 -2.63 6.53 -4.98
CA ALA A 33 -3.78 5.95 -5.67
C ALA A 33 -3.72 6.21 -7.19
N TRP A 34 -3.34 7.43 -7.58
CA TRP A 34 -3.13 7.79 -8.99
C TRP A 34 -1.99 6.97 -9.61
N SER A 35 -0.84 6.85 -8.93
CA SER A 35 0.27 6.00 -9.37
C SER A 35 -0.18 4.54 -9.57
N GLY A 36 -0.93 4.00 -8.61
CA GLY A 36 -1.46 2.63 -8.67
C GLY A 36 -2.49 2.39 -9.76
N TYR A 37 -3.11 3.46 -10.28
CA TYR A 37 -4.01 3.40 -11.43
C TYR A 37 -3.30 3.56 -12.77
N VAL A 38 -2.29 4.43 -12.87
CA VAL A 38 -1.66 4.80 -14.16
C VAL A 38 -0.53 3.85 -14.57
N HIS A 39 0.23 3.31 -13.61
CA HIS A 39 1.39 2.47 -13.92
C HIS A 39 1.01 1.01 -14.15
N THR A 40 1.69 0.35 -15.09
CA THR A 40 1.54 -1.10 -15.32
C THR A 40 1.98 -1.91 -14.10
N PRO A 41 1.42 -3.12 -13.89
CA PRO A 41 1.91 -4.06 -12.89
C PRO A 41 3.39 -4.42 -13.07
N VAL A 42 4.13 -4.47 -11.97
CA VAL A 42 5.47 -5.08 -11.95
C VAL A 42 5.39 -6.59 -11.77
N LEU A 43 6.52 -7.27 -11.98
CA LEU A 43 6.58 -8.75 -11.98
C LEU A 43 6.10 -9.38 -10.66
N ASP A 44 6.38 -8.77 -9.52
CA ASP A 44 5.97 -9.33 -8.23
C ASP A 44 4.47 -9.17 -7.97
N GLU A 45 3.84 -8.11 -8.48
CA GLU A 45 2.43 -7.84 -8.25
C GLU A 45 1.53 -8.85 -8.95
N ILE A 46 1.89 -9.24 -10.18
CA ILE A 46 1.14 -10.25 -10.91
C ILE A 46 1.18 -11.61 -10.20
N ALA A 47 2.23 -11.89 -9.42
CA ALA A 47 2.34 -13.09 -8.61
C ALA A 47 1.59 -12.95 -7.26
N HIS A 48 1.66 -11.77 -6.65
CA HIS A 48 1.06 -11.51 -5.34
C HIS A 48 -0.47 -11.60 -5.33
N LEU A 49 -1.16 -11.08 -6.35
CA LEU A 49 -2.63 -11.06 -6.38
C LEU A 49 -3.26 -12.48 -6.41
N PRO A 50 -2.94 -13.37 -7.38
CA PRO A 50 -3.48 -14.73 -7.38
C PRO A 50 -2.98 -15.56 -6.20
N ALA A 51 -1.78 -15.32 -5.67
CA ALA A 51 -1.36 -15.95 -4.42
C ALA A 51 -2.25 -15.54 -3.24
N GLY A 52 -2.67 -14.26 -3.17
CA GLY A 52 -3.65 -13.79 -2.18
C GLY A 52 -5.02 -14.46 -2.33
N LEU A 53 -5.49 -14.64 -3.56
CA LEU A 53 -6.72 -15.38 -3.85
C LEU A 53 -6.61 -16.85 -3.46
N ALA A 54 -5.46 -17.50 -3.69
CA ALA A 54 -5.22 -18.87 -3.24
C ALA A 54 -5.26 -19.00 -1.71
N VAL A 55 -4.76 -18.01 -0.98
CA VAL A 55 -4.90 -17.95 0.49
C VAL A 55 -6.37 -17.82 0.89
N LEU A 56 -7.10 -16.88 0.28
CA LEU A 56 -8.50 -16.58 0.65
C LEU A 56 -9.48 -17.70 0.28
N LYS A 57 -9.33 -18.30 -0.91
CA LYS A 57 -10.29 -19.27 -1.46
C LYS A 57 -9.90 -20.73 -1.21
N LEU A 58 -8.60 -21.03 -1.19
CA LEU A 58 -8.09 -22.40 -1.09
C LEU A 58 -7.39 -22.68 0.25
N GLY A 59 -7.15 -21.66 1.08
CA GLY A 59 -6.37 -21.79 2.32
C GLY A 59 -4.90 -22.10 2.07
N ARG A 60 -4.39 -21.84 0.85
CA ARG A 60 -3.04 -22.24 0.40
C ARG A 60 -2.06 -21.08 0.47
N THR A 61 -1.06 -21.17 1.35
CA THR A 61 0.02 -20.19 1.50
C THR A 61 1.30 -20.57 0.75
N ASP A 62 1.34 -21.76 0.17
CA ASP A 62 2.52 -22.33 -0.50
C ASP A 62 2.76 -21.76 -1.90
N VAL A 63 1.73 -21.16 -2.52
CA VAL A 63 1.79 -20.61 -3.89
C VAL A 63 2.89 -19.56 -4.06
N TYR A 64 3.06 -18.68 -3.08
CA TYR A 64 4.14 -17.68 -3.09
C TYR A 64 4.65 -17.41 -1.68
N SER A 65 5.42 -18.35 -1.12
CA SER A 65 5.78 -18.36 0.31
C SER A 65 7.06 -17.60 0.68
N VAL A 66 7.59 -16.73 -0.20
CA VAL A 66 8.84 -15.99 0.08
C VAL A 66 8.63 -14.75 0.96
N ASN A 67 7.42 -14.19 0.95
CA ASN A 67 7.04 -12.99 1.70
C ASN A 67 5.83 -13.31 2.61
N PRO A 68 5.67 -12.61 3.74
CA PRO A 68 4.48 -12.74 4.59
C PRO A 68 3.17 -12.57 3.80
N PRO A 69 2.08 -13.27 4.19
CA PRO A 69 0.84 -13.29 3.42
C PRO A 69 0.01 -12.00 3.55
N ALA A 70 0.29 -11.14 4.54
CA ALA A 70 -0.57 -10.02 4.92
C ALA A 70 -0.94 -9.09 3.74
N VAL A 71 0.06 -8.64 2.96
CA VAL A 71 -0.19 -7.75 1.81
C VAL A 71 -1.01 -8.43 0.73
N LYS A 72 -0.73 -9.71 0.45
CA LYS A 72 -1.42 -10.50 -0.57
C LYS A 72 -2.87 -10.74 -0.18
N PHE A 73 -3.10 -11.03 1.09
CA PHE A 73 -4.41 -11.22 1.66
C PHE A 73 -5.26 -9.96 1.50
N VAL A 74 -4.75 -8.81 1.97
CA VAL A 74 -5.47 -7.53 1.86
C VAL A 74 -5.73 -7.17 0.40
N ALA A 75 -4.73 -7.30 -0.46
CA ALA A 75 -4.83 -7.03 -1.89
C ALA A 75 -5.92 -7.84 -2.62
N ALA A 76 -6.16 -9.08 -2.17
CA ALA A 76 -7.12 -9.97 -2.81
C ALA A 76 -8.55 -9.85 -2.24
N LEU A 77 -8.76 -9.21 -1.08
CA LEU A 77 -10.09 -8.99 -0.49
C LEU A 77 -11.12 -8.36 -1.44
N PRO A 78 -10.83 -7.26 -2.17
CA PRO A 78 -11.84 -6.65 -3.04
C PRO A 78 -12.30 -7.59 -4.16
N LEU A 79 -11.44 -8.53 -4.58
CA LEU A 79 -11.78 -9.48 -5.63
C LEU A 79 -12.78 -10.54 -5.17
N LEU A 80 -13.00 -10.73 -3.86
CA LEU A 80 -14.07 -11.60 -3.37
C LEU A 80 -15.47 -11.07 -3.73
N LEU A 81 -15.59 -9.76 -3.97
CA LEU A 81 -16.84 -9.08 -4.27
C LEU A 81 -17.01 -8.76 -5.76
N ILE A 82 -15.97 -8.98 -6.57
CA ILE A 82 -15.91 -8.54 -7.96
C ILE A 82 -15.67 -9.75 -8.85
N ASP A 83 -16.46 -9.88 -9.90
CA ASP A 83 -16.31 -10.95 -10.87
C ASP A 83 -14.92 -10.92 -11.54
N HIS A 84 -14.26 -12.08 -11.57
CA HIS A 84 -12.95 -12.31 -12.18
C HIS A 84 -12.79 -13.80 -12.51
N GLN A 85 -11.95 -14.09 -13.49
CA GLN A 85 -11.64 -15.46 -13.88
C GLN A 85 -10.35 -15.95 -13.23
N GLU A 86 -10.36 -17.20 -12.79
CA GLU A 86 -9.23 -17.90 -12.18
C GLU A 86 -9.14 -19.29 -12.82
N ASP A 87 -7.92 -19.81 -12.90
CA ASP A 87 -7.69 -21.19 -13.29
C ASP A 87 -6.59 -21.77 -12.41
N TRP A 88 -7.01 -22.73 -11.58
CA TRP A 88 -6.17 -23.39 -10.59
C TRP A 88 -5.61 -24.72 -11.11
N SER A 89 -5.90 -25.11 -12.36
CA SER A 89 -5.44 -26.39 -12.93
C SER A 89 -3.91 -26.50 -13.04
N THR A 90 -3.22 -25.36 -13.06
CA THR A 90 -1.76 -25.26 -13.17
C THR A 90 -1.05 -25.30 -11.81
N LEU A 91 -1.79 -25.31 -10.69
CA LEU A 91 -1.24 -25.48 -9.34
C LEU A 91 -0.87 -26.95 -9.08
N ASP A 92 0.30 -27.35 -9.58
CA ASP A 92 0.87 -28.68 -9.33
C ASP A 92 1.83 -28.64 -8.12
N VAL A 93 1.38 -29.17 -6.97
CA VAL A 93 2.15 -29.21 -5.71
C VAL A 93 3.48 -29.98 -5.86
N SER A 94 3.59 -30.86 -6.86
CA SER A 94 4.79 -31.70 -7.05
C SER A 94 5.95 -30.95 -7.72
N GLN A 95 5.66 -29.84 -8.42
CA GLN A 95 6.68 -29.07 -9.13
C GLN A 95 7.17 -27.90 -8.27
N ARG A 96 8.40 -28.00 -7.75
CA ARG A 96 9.16 -26.92 -7.07
C ARG A 96 9.49 -25.71 -7.98
N LYS A 97 8.78 -25.55 -9.10
CA LYS A 97 8.95 -24.40 -10.01
C LYS A 97 8.19 -23.22 -9.44
N ARG A 98 8.64 -22.02 -9.83
CA ARG A 98 8.08 -20.74 -9.41
C ARG A 98 6.71 -20.50 -10.05
N GLN A 99 5.70 -21.20 -9.55
CA GLN A 99 4.33 -21.22 -10.07
C GLN A 99 3.61 -19.89 -9.87
N GLU A 100 4.06 -19.06 -8.93
CA GLU A 100 3.47 -17.75 -8.63
C GLU A 100 3.39 -16.86 -9.88
N TRP A 101 4.44 -16.82 -10.70
CA TRP A 101 4.46 -16.02 -11.93
C TRP A 101 3.66 -16.67 -13.04
N LEU A 102 3.63 -18.00 -13.13
CA LEU A 102 2.80 -18.70 -14.11
C LEU A 102 1.32 -18.40 -13.87
N LEU A 103 0.87 -18.50 -12.62
CA LEU A 103 -0.48 -18.15 -12.19
C LEU A 103 -0.78 -16.67 -12.42
N GLY A 104 0.19 -15.79 -12.14
CA GLY A 104 0.09 -14.37 -12.47
C GLY A 104 -0.17 -14.12 -13.94
N HIS A 105 0.64 -14.69 -14.83
CA HIS A 105 0.45 -14.55 -16.27
C HIS A 105 -0.88 -15.14 -16.75
N GLN A 106 -1.30 -16.27 -16.19
CA GLN A 106 -2.58 -16.88 -16.50
C GLN A 106 -3.76 -16.01 -16.05
N PHE A 107 -3.70 -15.44 -14.84
CA PHE A 107 -4.71 -14.53 -14.31
C PHE A 107 -4.88 -13.30 -15.21
N ILE A 108 -3.78 -12.66 -15.62
CA ILE A 108 -3.82 -11.51 -16.54
C ILE A 108 -4.43 -11.95 -17.89
N ARG A 109 -4.06 -13.12 -18.42
CA ARG A 109 -4.57 -13.63 -19.69
C ARG A 109 -6.08 -13.91 -19.66
N LEU A 110 -6.57 -14.53 -18.58
CA LEU A 110 -7.99 -14.86 -18.42
C LEU A 110 -8.87 -13.61 -18.27
N ASN A 111 -8.37 -12.60 -17.57
CA ASN A 111 -9.13 -11.37 -17.32
C ASN A 111 -8.94 -10.29 -18.41
N GLY A 112 -7.92 -10.43 -19.26
CA GLY A 112 -7.66 -9.53 -20.38
C GLY A 112 -7.59 -8.07 -19.95
N ARG A 113 -8.38 -7.20 -20.60
CA ARG A 113 -8.45 -5.76 -20.26
C ARG A 113 -8.95 -5.49 -18.84
N ARG A 114 -9.77 -6.37 -18.26
CA ARG A 114 -10.28 -6.22 -16.87
C ARG A 114 -9.15 -6.36 -15.85
N ALA A 115 -8.06 -7.06 -16.20
CA ALA A 115 -6.93 -7.25 -15.30
C ALA A 115 -6.34 -5.92 -14.81
N TRP A 116 -6.31 -4.88 -15.66
CA TRP A 116 -5.89 -3.54 -15.25
C TRP A 116 -6.68 -3.04 -14.03
N TRP A 117 -8.01 -3.12 -14.11
CA TRP A 117 -8.89 -2.64 -13.06
C TRP A 117 -8.83 -3.50 -11.79
N LEU A 118 -8.72 -4.82 -11.95
CA LEU A 118 -8.54 -5.74 -10.82
C LEU A 118 -7.23 -5.45 -10.06
N MET A 119 -6.13 -5.18 -10.79
CA MET A 119 -4.86 -4.79 -10.19
C MET A 119 -4.95 -3.42 -9.49
N THR A 120 -5.62 -2.44 -10.09
CA THR A 120 -5.83 -1.13 -9.44
C THR A 120 -6.58 -1.28 -8.12
N LEU A 121 -7.67 -2.04 -8.09
CA LEU A 121 -8.45 -2.27 -6.87
C LEU A 121 -7.64 -2.98 -5.79
N ALA A 122 -6.84 -3.97 -6.20
CA ALA A 122 -5.93 -4.66 -5.31
C ALA A 122 -4.91 -3.69 -4.69
N ARG A 123 -4.27 -2.83 -5.49
CA ARG A 123 -3.36 -1.78 -5.00
C ARG A 123 -4.05 -0.80 -4.06
N TRP A 124 -5.25 -0.34 -4.41
CA TRP A 124 -6.00 0.61 -3.60
C TRP A 124 -6.40 0.05 -2.23
N SER A 125 -6.66 -1.25 -2.13
CA SER A 125 -6.90 -1.89 -0.84
C SER A 125 -5.69 -1.88 0.10
N CYS A 126 -4.48 -1.67 -0.43
CA CYS A 126 -3.22 -1.56 0.33
C CYS A 126 -2.90 -0.11 0.78
N LEU A 127 -3.64 0.91 0.33
CA LEU A 127 -3.45 2.30 0.77
C LEU A 127 -3.46 2.51 2.29
N PRO A 128 -4.24 1.76 3.09
CA PRO A 128 -4.19 1.89 4.55
C PRO A 128 -2.78 1.70 5.14
N PHE A 129 -1.91 0.87 4.54
CA PHE A 129 -0.57 0.64 5.07
C PHE A 129 0.29 1.91 5.05
N THR A 130 0.30 2.66 3.94
CA THR A 130 1.07 3.91 3.89
C THR A 130 0.51 4.99 4.81
N VAL A 131 -0.82 5.00 5.03
CA VAL A 131 -1.45 5.92 6.01
C VAL A 131 -1.03 5.55 7.42
N ILE A 132 -1.00 4.27 7.78
CA ILE A 132 -0.53 3.81 9.08
C ILE A 132 0.93 4.26 9.30
N GLY A 133 1.81 4.04 8.32
CA GLY A 133 3.21 4.48 8.39
C GLY A 133 3.33 6.00 8.60
N ALA A 134 2.58 6.80 7.83
CA ALA A 134 2.54 8.25 7.97
C ALA A 134 2.11 8.69 9.38
N LEU A 135 1.06 8.05 9.93
CA LEU A 135 0.54 8.35 11.26
C LEU A 135 1.51 7.93 12.37
N VAL A 136 2.19 6.78 12.23
CA VAL A 136 3.20 6.31 13.18
C VAL A 136 4.37 7.28 13.20
N CYS A 137 4.93 7.63 12.04
CA CYS A 137 6.00 8.63 11.92
C CYS A 137 5.60 9.97 12.55
N TRP A 138 4.40 10.47 12.21
CA TRP A 138 3.92 11.75 12.72
C TRP A 138 3.74 11.76 14.23
N LYS A 139 3.04 10.75 14.78
CA LYS A 139 2.79 10.66 16.23
C LYS A 139 4.08 10.48 17.02
N TRP A 140 4.94 9.58 16.58
CA TRP A 140 6.20 9.32 17.26
C TRP A 140 7.13 10.53 17.25
N ALA A 141 7.30 11.19 16.10
CA ALA A 141 8.10 12.41 16.02
C ALA A 141 7.47 13.60 16.77
N ASN A 142 6.13 13.67 16.87
CA ASN A 142 5.47 14.65 17.75
C ASN A 142 5.84 14.46 19.23
N GLU A 143 5.98 13.22 19.69
CA GLU A 143 6.34 12.91 21.07
C GLU A 143 7.82 13.24 21.38
N VAL A 144 8.72 12.96 20.43
CA VAL A 144 10.18 13.14 20.62
C VAL A 144 10.64 14.56 20.33
N LEU A 145 10.13 15.18 19.26
CA LEU A 145 10.62 16.45 18.70
C LEU A 145 9.58 17.58 18.77
N GLY A 146 8.38 17.30 19.30
CA GLY A 146 7.27 18.24 19.33
C GLY A 146 6.54 18.41 17.98
N PRO A 147 5.54 19.30 17.92
CA PRO A 147 4.63 19.44 16.78
C PRO A 147 5.31 19.69 15.42
N GLU A 148 6.40 20.46 15.42
CA GLU A 148 7.13 20.81 14.21
C GLU A 148 7.91 19.61 13.67
N GLY A 149 8.61 18.89 14.56
CA GLY A 149 9.34 17.69 14.20
C GLY A 149 8.41 16.58 13.69
N GLY A 150 7.22 16.44 14.29
CA GLY A 150 6.20 15.55 13.77
C GLY A 150 5.72 15.94 12.37
N PHE A 151 5.46 17.22 12.12
CA PHE A 151 5.04 17.68 10.80
C PHE A 151 6.14 17.49 9.74
N VAL A 152 7.40 17.76 10.09
CA VAL A 152 8.54 17.49 9.19
C VAL A 152 8.67 16.00 8.89
N SER A 153 8.55 15.13 9.90
CA SER A 153 8.57 13.68 9.71
C SER A 153 7.45 13.20 8.78
N LEU A 154 6.25 13.76 8.93
CA LEU A 154 5.12 13.48 8.05
C LEU A 154 5.40 13.90 6.61
N LEU A 155 5.98 15.09 6.39
CA LEU A 155 6.39 15.53 5.05
C LEU A 155 7.44 14.60 4.44
N LEU A 156 8.43 14.18 5.22
CA LEU A 156 9.47 13.26 4.75
C LEU A 156 8.87 11.92 4.32
N TRP A 157 7.92 11.38 5.07
CA TRP A 157 7.20 10.16 4.69
C TRP A 157 6.36 10.38 3.42
N CYS A 158 5.47 11.37 3.44
CA CYS A 158 4.47 11.58 2.40
C CYS A 158 5.06 12.05 1.06
N CYS A 159 6.18 12.77 1.08
CA CYS A 159 6.84 13.30 -0.11
C CYS A 159 8.02 12.43 -0.57
N SER A 160 8.32 11.32 0.12
CA SER A 160 9.41 10.42 -0.28
C SER A 160 9.04 9.69 -1.58
N PRO A 161 9.85 9.79 -2.64
CA PRO A 161 9.59 9.09 -3.90
C PRO A 161 9.61 7.57 -3.72
N ASN A 162 10.43 7.05 -2.80
CA ASN A 162 10.45 5.63 -2.46
C ASN A 162 9.12 5.20 -1.83
N VAL A 163 8.61 5.98 -0.87
CA VAL A 163 7.33 5.66 -0.23
C VAL A 163 6.20 5.71 -1.23
N ILE A 164 6.11 6.77 -2.05
CA ILE A 164 5.06 6.90 -3.07
C ILE A 164 5.12 5.75 -4.08
N GLY A 165 6.33 5.38 -4.52
CA GLY A 165 6.55 4.29 -5.46
C GLY A 165 6.08 2.95 -4.88
N TYR A 166 6.67 2.50 -3.77
CA TYR A 166 6.36 1.20 -3.18
C TYR A 166 4.94 1.13 -2.59
N ALA A 167 4.38 2.24 -2.09
CA ALA A 167 3.01 2.26 -1.56
C ALA A 167 1.94 2.08 -2.64
N SER A 168 2.30 2.33 -3.91
CA SER A 168 1.40 2.13 -5.04
C SER A 168 1.37 0.69 -5.55
N LEU A 169 2.21 -0.20 -4.98
CA LEU A 169 2.37 -1.59 -5.40
C LEU A 169 1.78 -2.58 -4.38
N ILE A 170 1.62 -3.83 -4.82
CA ILE A 170 1.27 -4.98 -3.96
C ILE A 170 2.56 -5.66 -3.45
N THR A 171 3.54 -4.90 -2.96
CA THR A 171 4.79 -5.43 -2.41
C THR A 171 4.82 -5.33 -0.88
N PRO A 172 5.60 -6.17 -0.18
CA PRO A 172 5.61 -6.16 1.28
C PRO A 172 6.33 -4.93 1.89
N ASP A 173 7.07 -4.13 1.11
CA ASP A 173 7.99 -3.10 1.62
C ASP A 173 7.31 -2.07 2.53
N ILE A 174 6.16 -1.52 2.09
CA ILE A 174 5.39 -0.54 2.88
C ILE A 174 4.67 -1.16 4.07
N PRO A 175 3.95 -2.29 3.93
CA PRO A 175 3.42 -3.01 5.08
C PRO A 175 4.48 -3.31 6.14
N SER A 176 5.65 -3.83 5.74
CA SER A 176 6.76 -4.13 6.65
C SER A 176 7.33 -2.88 7.32
N SER A 177 7.52 -1.80 6.57
CA SER A 177 8.02 -0.53 7.11
C SER A 177 7.04 0.16 8.06
N SER A 178 5.73 0.00 7.82
CA SER A 178 4.68 0.72 8.54
C SER A 178 4.17 -0.03 9.78
N CYS A 179 4.17 -1.36 9.71
CA CYS A 179 3.55 -2.23 10.72
C CYS A 179 4.53 -3.22 11.37
N PHE A 180 5.80 -3.24 10.97
CA PHE A 180 6.78 -4.27 11.36
C PHE A 180 6.32 -5.71 11.04
N LEU A 181 5.60 -5.87 9.92
CA LEU A 181 5.06 -7.15 9.43
C LEU A 181 5.95 -7.85 8.42
#